data_AF-A0A8S0ZRL6-F1
#
_entry.id   AF-A0A8S0ZRL6-F1
#
_cell.length_a   1.000
_cell.length_b   1.000
_cell.length_c   1.000
_cell.angle_alpha   90.00
_cell.angle_beta   90.00
_cell.angle_gamma   90.00
#
_symmetry.space_group_name_H-M   'P 1'
#
loop_
_entity.id
_entity.type
_entity.pdbx_description
1 polymer ?
#
loop_
_entity_poly.entity_id
_entity_poly.type
_entity_poly.pdbx_seq_one_letter_code
_entity_poly.pdbx_strand_id
1 'polypeptide(L)'
;MFKTALERMPSDTHKFVIRADCTPTGQNGYDITLKMVDPIPRVSTNKNLSAMNYYAYRMMIRTHEENVILKCRRLFQQFAVDMYVKVETERLAFIRFNQTKLRSEDYIHLRDAIHSDGDVQNIGRLKILPSSYIGSPRHMHEYAQHAMTYVRNYGTPDLFITFTCNPKWTEIERELEPGQKPQDRHDIIARVFQQKLKVMMDG
;
A
#
# COMPACT_ATOMS: atom_id res chain seq x y z
N MET A 1 37.70 -11.65 0.76
CA MET A 1 37.67 -13.11 0.58
C MET A 1 36.25 -13.50 0.19
N PHE A 2 36.00 -13.63 -1.12
CA PHE A 2 34.80 -14.22 -1.71
C PHE A 2 35.04 -15.74 -1.92
N LYS A 3 33.95 -16.49 -2.18
CA LYS A 3 33.83 -17.91 -2.59
C LYS A 3 33.86 -18.94 -1.44
N THR A 4 33.02 -19.97 -1.35
CA THR A 4 31.91 -20.54 -2.15
C THR A 4 31.16 -21.50 -1.22
N ALA A 5 29.84 -21.64 -1.33
CA ALA A 5 29.14 -22.91 -1.05
C ALA A 5 27.72 -22.87 -1.62
N LEU A 6 27.62 -22.80 -2.95
CA LEU A 6 26.52 -23.44 -3.65
C LEU A 6 27.03 -24.86 -3.91
N GLU A 7 26.62 -25.84 -3.09
CA GLU A 7 26.51 -27.27 -3.43
C GLU A 7 26.27 -28.08 -2.16
N ARG A 8 24.98 -28.18 -1.81
CA ARG A 8 24.30 -29.37 -1.24
C ARG A 8 22.96 -28.91 -0.71
N MET A 9 21.93 -29.00 -1.55
CA MET A 9 20.61 -29.35 -1.06
C MET A 9 20.44 -30.86 -1.23
N PRO A 10 19.96 -31.54 -0.19
CA PRO A 10 18.75 -32.31 -0.38
C PRO A 10 17.70 -32.04 0.72
N SER A 11 16.46 -31.90 0.26
CA SER A 11 15.13 -32.02 0.90
C SER A 11 14.82 -31.40 2.27
N ASP A 12 13.84 -30.48 2.22
CA ASP A 12 12.79 -30.13 3.19
C ASP A 12 12.88 -30.70 4.61
N THR A 13 13.24 -29.83 5.56
CA THR A 13 12.37 -29.47 6.70
C THR A 13 12.83 -28.15 7.32
N HIS A 14 12.02 -27.10 7.10
CA HIS A 14 11.93 -25.83 7.85
C HIS A 14 13.20 -24.97 7.96
N LYS A 15 13.32 -24.02 7.01
CA LYS A 15 14.17 -22.84 7.09
C LYS A 15 13.76 -21.97 8.29
N PHE A 16 14.72 -21.62 9.15
CA PHE A 16 14.57 -20.47 10.03
C PHE A 16 14.58 -19.21 9.16
N VAL A 17 13.37 -18.72 8.83
CA VAL A 17 13.19 -17.39 8.25
C VAL A 17 13.23 -16.42 9.42
N ILE A 18 14.33 -15.68 9.57
CA ILE A 18 14.38 -14.54 10.49
C ILE A 18 13.42 -13.48 9.93
N ARG A 19 12.21 -13.41 10.48
CA ARG A 19 11.35 -12.24 10.29
C ARG A 19 11.91 -11.12 11.14
N ALA A 20 12.29 -10.03 10.52
CA ALA A 20 12.74 -8.82 11.20
C ALA A 20 11.55 -8.16 11.93
N ASP A 21 11.26 -8.64 13.15
CA ASP A 21 10.35 -7.98 14.10
C ASP A 21 11.11 -7.15 15.16
N CYS A 22 12.41 -6.88 14.94
CA CYS A 22 13.18 -6.00 15.82
C CYS A 22 13.16 -4.57 15.28
N THR A 23 12.30 -3.72 15.85
CA THR A 23 12.50 -2.27 15.74
C THR A 23 13.80 -1.89 16.48
N PRO A 24 14.59 -0.93 15.99
CA PRO A 24 15.94 -0.64 16.51
C PRO A 24 16.00 -0.20 18.00
N THR A 25 14.86 0.00 18.66
CA THR A 25 14.78 0.44 20.06
C THR A 25 14.06 -0.57 20.98
N GLY A 26 13.86 -1.83 20.56
CA GLY A 26 13.17 -2.83 21.39
C GLY A 26 11.71 -2.47 21.68
N GLN A 27 11.10 -1.60 20.87
CA GLN A 27 9.70 -1.22 21.00
C GLN A 27 8.82 -2.28 20.35
N ASN A 28 7.66 -2.53 20.99
CA ASN A 28 6.66 -3.47 20.48
C ASN A 28 6.30 -3.13 19.03
N GLY A 29 6.31 -4.17 18.20
CA GLY A 29 5.85 -4.08 16.81
C GLY A 29 4.36 -3.70 16.72
N TYR A 30 3.89 -3.52 15.50
CA TYR A 30 2.46 -3.32 15.26
C TYR A 30 1.65 -4.52 15.75
N ASP A 31 0.58 -4.24 16.48
CA ASP A 31 -0.47 -5.21 16.82
C ASP A 31 -1.84 -4.60 16.54
N ILE A 32 -2.78 -5.42 16.05
CA ILE A 32 -4.13 -5.01 15.66
C ILE A 32 -4.98 -4.53 16.86
N THR A 33 -4.55 -4.87 18.07
CA THR A 33 -5.20 -4.44 19.32
C THR A 33 -4.77 -3.05 19.80
N LEU A 34 -3.73 -2.47 19.17
CA LEU A 34 -3.28 -1.11 19.50
C LEU A 34 -4.43 -0.14 19.27
N LYS A 35 -4.66 0.76 20.22
CA LYS A 35 -5.70 1.77 20.12
C LYS A 35 -5.15 3.09 19.59
N MET A 36 -5.98 3.79 18.84
CA MET A 36 -5.69 5.17 18.45
C MET A 36 -5.66 6.05 19.69
N VAL A 37 -4.77 7.05 19.70
CA VAL A 37 -4.63 8.02 20.79
C VAL A 37 -4.79 9.41 20.21
N ASP A 38 -5.74 10.18 20.73
CA ASP A 38 -5.95 11.55 20.28
C ASP A 38 -4.81 12.45 20.77
N PRO A 39 -4.25 13.34 19.92
CA PRO A 39 -3.07 14.13 20.29
C PRO A 39 -3.30 15.04 21.51
N ILE A 40 -4.53 15.50 21.70
CA ILE A 40 -5.01 16.29 22.84
C ILE A 40 -6.45 15.82 23.09
N PRO A 41 -6.80 15.13 24.20
CA PRO A 41 -6.15 15.07 25.51
C PRO A 41 -5.31 13.79 25.79
N ARG A 42 -4.71 13.15 24.77
CA ARG A 42 -4.01 11.84 24.91
C ARG A 42 -4.91 10.72 25.45
N VAL A 43 -6.19 10.79 25.13
CA VAL A 43 -7.16 9.74 25.49
C VAL A 43 -7.13 8.66 24.43
N SER A 44 -7.11 7.40 24.87
CA SER A 44 -7.26 6.25 23.98
C SER A 44 -8.68 6.22 23.43
N THR A 45 -8.82 6.31 22.12
CA THR A 45 -10.11 6.20 21.44
C THR A 45 -10.56 4.74 21.43
N ASN A 46 -11.87 4.48 21.29
CA ASN A 46 -12.40 3.11 21.12
C ASN A 46 -12.11 2.51 19.73
N LYS A 47 -11.28 3.17 18.91
CA LYS A 47 -10.90 2.72 17.57
C LYS A 47 -9.51 2.09 17.62
N ASN A 48 -9.37 0.93 16.99
CA ASN A 48 -8.08 0.31 16.80
C ASN A 48 -7.25 1.12 15.79
N LEU A 49 -5.95 1.16 16.02
CA LEU A 49 -4.97 1.75 15.13
C LEU A 49 -4.73 0.80 13.95
N SER A 50 -4.96 1.27 12.73
CA SER A 50 -4.63 0.49 11.54
C SER A 50 -3.12 0.38 11.34
N ALA A 51 -2.66 -0.70 10.71
CA ALA A 51 -1.25 -0.84 10.33
C ALA A 51 -0.78 0.35 9.48
N MET A 52 -1.66 0.85 8.60
CA MET A 52 -1.38 2.00 7.76
C MET A 52 -1.03 3.23 8.61
N ASN A 53 -1.84 3.55 9.61
CA ASN A 53 -1.61 4.69 10.49
C ASN A 53 -0.34 4.50 11.33
N TYR A 54 -0.12 3.28 11.84
CA TYR A 54 1.08 2.97 12.62
C TYR A 54 2.36 3.13 11.80
N TYR A 55 2.43 2.54 10.60
CA TYR A 55 3.64 2.61 9.78
C TYR A 55 3.83 4.00 9.16
N ALA A 56 2.76 4.71 8.79
CA ALA A 56 2.85 6.11 8.39
C ALA A 56 3.41 6.98 9.52
N TYR A 57 2.97 6.77 10.76
CA TYR A 57 3.51 7.46 11.93
C TYR A 57 5.00 7.17 12.15
N ARG A 58 5.46 5.93 11.91
CA ARG A 58 6.87 5.53 12.04
C ARG A 58 7.78 6.06 10.92
N MET A 59 7.23 6.35 9.75
CA MET A 59 7.97 6.91 8.61
C MET A 59 7.89 8.44 8.52
N MET A 60 7.13 9.07 9.42
CA MET A 60 6.96 10.52 9.42
C MET A 60 8.21 11.23 9.94
N ILE A 61 8.78 12.12 9.12
CA ILE A 61 9.87 13.00 9.52
C ILE A 61 9.39 13.97 10.61
N ARG A 62 10.09 14.03 11.74
CA ARG A 62 9.84 14.97 12.84
C ARG A 62 11.11 15.73 13.16
N THR A 63 10.99 17.00 13.50
CA THR A 63 12.12 17.88 13.85
C THR A 63 12.84 17.47 15.13
N HIS A 64 12.15 16.79 16.06
CA HIS A 64 12.66 16.45 17.38
C HIS A 64 13.08 14.97 17.53
N GLU A 65 12.93 14.15 16.49
CA GLU A 65 13.26 12.72 16.53
C GLU A 65 14.00 12.30 15.26
N GLU A 66 15.12 11.58 15.41
CA GLU A 66 15.80 11.00 14.25
C GLU A 66 15.04 9.78 13.71
N ASN A 67 14.65 9.85 12.44
CA ASN A 67 14.04 8.72 11.75
C ASN A 67 15.10 7.80 11.17
N VAL A 68 15.62 6.90 12.01
CA VAL A 68 16.63 5.90 11.62
C VAL A 68 16.17 5.07 10.41
N ILE A 69 14.89 4.73 10.35
CA ILE A 69 14.29 3.94 9.26
C ILE A 69 14.59 4.56 7.89
N LEU A 70 14.46 5.88 7.74
CA LEU A 70 14.67 6.57 6.46
C LEU A 70 16.15 6.68 6.07
N LYS A 71 17.08 6.54 7.04
CA LYS A 71 18.52 6.61 6.82
C LYS A 71 19.12 5.29 6.33
N CYS A 72 18.39 4.17 6.42
CA CYS A 72 18.90 2.83 6.10
C CYS A 72 18.89 2.46 4.59
N ARG A 73 18.71 3.41 3.67
CA ARG A 73 18.82 3.23 2.20
C ARG A 73 18.06 2.01 1.67
N ARG A 74 18.72 1.00 1.10
CA ARG A 74 18.06 -0.21 0.55
C ARG A 74 17.20 -0.96 1.58
N LEU A 75 17.60 -0.94 2.85
CA LEU A 75 16.82 -1.58 3.91
C LEU A 75 15.49 -0.85 4.15
N PHE A 76 15.45 0.47 3.97
CA PHE A 76 14.21 1.24 3.99
C PHE A 76 13.26 0.80 2.89
N GLN A 77 13.77 0.58 1.68
CA GLN A 77 12.94 0.13 0.55
C GLN A 77 12.31 -1.24 0.83
N GLN A 78 13.11 -2.19 1.34
CA GLN A 78 12.61 -3.50 1.75
C GLN A 78 11.56 -3.39 2.86
N PHE A 79 11.84 -2.56 3.87
CA PHE A 79 10.89 -2.29 4.96
C PHE A 79 9.57 -1.71 4.43
N ALA A 80 9.62 -0.71 3.54
CA ALA A 80 8.42 -0.09 2.99
C ALA A 80 7.54 -1.10 2.23
N VAL A 81 8.15 -1.98 1.44
CA VAL A 81 7.43 -3.03 0.71
C VAL A 81 6.83 -4.06 1.68
N ASP A 82 7.60 -4.54 2.66
CA ASP A 82 7.11 -5.52 3.63
C ASP A 82 5.96 -4.95 4.47
N MET A 83 6.08 -3.70 4.93
CA MET A 83 5.01 -3.05 5.69
C MET A 83 3.76 -2.82 4.83
N TYR A 84 3.92 -2.49 3.54
CA TYR A 84 2.79 -2.36 2.62
C TYR A 84 2.02 -3.69 2.47
N VAL A 85 2.72 -4.82 2.39
CA VAL A 85 2.09 -6.15 2.37
C VAL A 85 1.30 -6.41 3.65
N LYS A 86 1.82 -6.01 4.82
CA LYS A 86 1.09 -6.11 6.10
C LYS A 86 -0.19 -5.27 6.09
N VAL A 87 -0.12 -4.03 5.59
CA VAL A 87 -1.27 -3.12 5.46
C VAL A 87 -2.34 -3.70 4.53
N GLU A 88 -1.94 -4.19 3.35
CA GLU A 88 -2.88 -4.77 2.39
C GLU A 88 -3.51 -6.07 2.92
N THR A 89 -2.74 -6.87 3.67
CA THR A 89 -3.26 -8.08 4.32
C THR A 89 -4.34 -7.73 5.35
N GLU A 90 -4.13 -6.71 6.18
CA GLU A 90 -5.12 -6.23 7.13
C GLU A 90 -6.38 -5.70 6.42
N ARG A 91 -6.21 -4.93 5.35
CA ARG A 91 -7.32 -4.40 4.54
C ARG A 91 -8.15 -5.50 3.91
N LEU A 92 -7.50 -6.53 3.34
CA LEU A 92 -8.18 -7.70 2.79
C LEU A 92 -8.87 -8.53 3.89
N ALA A 93 -8.24 -8.70 5.06
CA ALA A 93 -8.87 -9.35 6.20
C ALA A 93 -10.13 -8.59 6.66
N PHE A 94 -10.06 -7.26 6.71
CA PHE A 94 -11.22 -6.42 7.03
C PHE A 94 -12.36 -6.63 6.04
N ILE A 95 -12.08 -6.56 4.72
CA ILE A 95 -13.07 -6.83 3.66
C ILE A 95 -13.62 -8.25 3.81
N ARG A 96 -12.76 -9.21 4.14
CA ARG A 96 -13.07 -10.64 4.30
C ARG A 96 -14.05 -10.88 5.45
N PHE A 97 -13.91 -10.19 6.58
CA PHE A 97 -14.73 -10.41 7.78
C PHE A 97 -15.96 -9.50 7.86
N ASN A 98 -15.95 -8.35 7.17
CA ASN A 98 -17.04 -7.37 7.21
C ASN A 98 -17.93 -7.37 5.95
N GLN A 99 -17.90 -8.44 5.14
CA GLN A 99 -18.71 -8.58 3.92
C GLN A 99 -20.20 -8.26 4.12
N THR A 100 -20.79 -8.70 5.23
CA THR A 100 -22.21 -8.46 5.53
C THR A 100 -22.53 -6.99 5.78
N LYS A 101 -21.58 -6.22 6.33
CA LYS A 101 -21.72 -4.78 6.59
C LYS A 101 -21.40 -3.93 5.35
N LEU A 102 -20.57 -4.44 4.44
CA LEU A 102 -20.11 -3.76 3.22
C LEU A 102 -21.17 -3.76 2.08
N ARG A 103 -22.47 -3.74 2.45
CA ARG A 103 -23.66 -3.80 1.60
C ARG A 103 -23.82 -5.11 0.83
N SER A 104 -24.65 -5.99 1.39
CA SER A 104 -25.12 -7.23 0.80
C SER A 104 -26.10 -7.07 -0.38
N GLU A 105 -26.68 -5.89 -0.59
CA GLU A 105 -27.79 -5.67 -1.53
C GLU A 105 -27.34 -5.69 -3.00
N ASP A 106 -26.23 -5.04 -3.35
CA ASP A 106 -25.66 -5.09 -4.72
C ASP A 106 -25.03 -6.46 -5.08
N TYR A 107 -24.89 -7.34 -4.09
CA TYR A 107 -24.42 -8.71 -4.30
C TYR A 107 -25.56 -9.66 -4.64
N ILE A 108 -26.82 -9.33 -4.35
CA ILE A 108 -27.97 -10.19 -4.66
C ILE A 108 -28.07 -10.38 -6.18
N HIS A 109 -28.05 -9.28 -6.94
CA HIS A 109 -28.19 -9.34 -8.41
C HIS A 109 -27.01 -10.05 -9.10
N LEU A 110 -25.78 -9.90 -8.58
CA LEU A 110 -24.61 -10.61 -9.09
C LEU A 110 -24.59 -12.08 -8.67
N ARG A 111 -25.05 -12.37 -7.45
CA ARG A 111 -25.19 -13.74 -6.93
C ARG A 111 -26.24 -14.50 -7.72
N ASP A 112 -27.34 -13.86 -8.10
CA ASP A 112 -28.39 -14.44 -8.94
C ASP A 112 -27.89 -14.74 -10.35
N ALA A 113 -27.08 -13.84 -10.94
CA ALA A 113 -26.39 -14.11 -12.21
C ALA A 113 -25.44 -15.32 -12.13
N ILE A 114 -24.70 -15.46 -11.01
CA ILE A 114 -23.81 -16.61 -10.76
C ILE A 114 -24.60 -17.90 -10.45
N HIS A 115 -25.75 -17.82 -9.79
CA HIS A 115 -26.60 -19.00 -9.54
C HIS A 115 -27.29 -19.51 -10.82
N SER A 116 -27.42 -18.68 -11.85
CA SER A 116 -27.91 -19.10 -13.17
C SER A 116 -26.87 -19.90 -13.97
N ASP A 117 -25.58 -19.69 -13.68
CA ASP A 117 -24.45 -20.36 -14.33
C ASP A 117 -24.02 -21.55 -13.45
N GLY A 118 -24.73 -22.68 -13.64
CA GLY A 118 -24.76 -23.79 -12.71
C GLY A 118 -23.42 -24.50 -12.48
N ASP A 119 -22.70 -24.12 -11.42
CA ASP A 119 -21.82 -25.01 -10.65
C ASP A 119 -21.68 -24.51 -9.20
N VAL A 120 -22.72 -24.74 -8.40
CA VAL A 120 -22.85 -24.19 -7.03
C VAL A 120 -22.07 -25.02 -5.99
N GLN A 121 -21.47 -26.15 -6.38
CA GLN A 121 -20.88 -27.11 -5.43
C GLN A 121 -19.35 -26.95 -5.25
N ASN A 122 -18.63 -26.31 -6.18
CA ASN A 122 -17.16 -26.17 -6.10
C ASN A 122 -16.63 -24.76 -5.80
N ILE A 123 -17.50 -23.76 -5.65
CA ILE A 123 -17.06 -22.38 -5.41
C ILE A 123 -16.95 -22.16 -3.90
N GLY A 124 -15.74 -22.34 -3.35
CA GLY A 124 -15.43 -21.90 -1.99
C GLY A 124 -15.93 -20.46 -1.77
N ARG A 125 -16.52 -20.17 -0.59
CA ARG A 125 -17.28 -18.92 -0.31
C ARG A 125 -16.69 -17.70 -1.04
N LEU A 126 -17.33 -17.30 -2.14
CA LEU A 126 -16.90 -16.17 -2.96
C LEU A 126 -16.95 -14.90 -2.10
N LYS A 127 -15.78 -14.28 -1.88
CA LYS A 127 -15.70 -12.99 -1.17
C LYS A 127 -15.49 -11.91 -2.20
N ILE A 128 -16.41 -10.97 -2.24
CA ILE A 128 -16.47 -9.97 -3.29
C ILE A 128 -15.66 -8.75 -2.84
N LEU A 129 -14.76 -8.32 -3.71
CA LEU A 129 -13.98 -7.11 -3.49
C LEU A 129 -14.82 -5.89 -3.89
N PRO A 130 -14.91 -4.85 -3.04
CA PRO A 130 -15.58 -3.60 -3.38
C PRO A 130 -14.79 -2.82 -4.44
N SER A 131 -15.44 -1.91 -5.16
CA SER A 131 -14.77 -1.05 -6.15
C SER A 131 -13.75 -0.07 -5.56
N SER A 132 -13.85 0.21 -4.26
CA SER A 132 -12.84 0.96 -3.52
C SER A 132 -11.50 0.21 -3.39
N TYR A 133 -11.47 -1.11 -3.65
CA TYR A 133 -10.24 -1.89 -3.72
C TYR A 133 -9.63 -1.79 -5.12
N ILE A 134 -8.45 -1.16 -5.20
CA ILE A 134 -7.72 -0.95 -6.45
C ILE A 134 -7.39 -2.32 -7.07
N GLY A 135 -7.65 -2.45 -8.38
CA GLY A 135 -7.45 -3.71 -9.11
C GLY A 135 -8.53 -4.77 -8.90
N SER A 136 -9.57 -4.50 -8.10
CA SER A 136 -10.74 -5.38 -8.08
C SER A 136 -11.49 -5.38 -9.43
N PRO A 137 -12.23 -6.44 -9.77
CA PRO A 137 -13.05 -6.46 -10.98
C PRO A 137 -14.03 -5.28 -11.06
N ARG A 138 -14.60 -4.87 -9.92
CA ARG A 138 -15.52 -3.72 -9.83
C ARG A 138 -14.79 -2.40 -10.06
N HIS A 139 -13.60 -2.23 -9.47
CA HIS A 139 -12.76 -1.05 -9.69
C HIS A 139 -12.42 -0.85 -11.17
N MET A 140 -11.99 -1.94 -11.84
CA MET A 140 -11.68 -1.89 -13.27
C MET A 140 -12.91 -1.62 -14.12
N HIS A 141 -14.07 -2.20 -13.76
CA HIS A 141 -15.33 -1.96 -14.46
C HIS A 141 -15.80 -0.51 -14.34
N GLU A 142 -15.80 0.06 -13.12
CA GLU A 142 -16.13 1.47 -12.90
C GLU A 142 -15.16 2.39 -13.66
N TYR A 143 -13.86 2.07 -13.64
CA TYR A 143 -12.87 2.86 -14.39
C TYR A 143 -13.13 2.84 -15.90
N ALA A 144 -13.47 1.67 -16.45
CA ALA A 144 -13.85 1.55 -17.86
C ALA A 144 -15.12 2.34 -18.19
N GLN A 145 -16.16 2.25 -17.34
CA GLN A 145 -17.38 3.02 -17.51
C GLN A 145 -17.14 4.53 -17.43
N HIS A 146 -16.29 4.98 -16.51
CA HIS A 146 -15.89 6.38 -16.40
C HIS A 146 -15.18 6.83 -17.68
N ALA A 147 -14.22 6.06 -18.19
CA ALA A 147 -13.54 6.36 -19.44
C ALA A 147 -14.52 6.46 -20.63
N MET A 148 -15.45 5.51 -20.76
CA MET A 148 -16.49 5.55 -21.80
C MET A 148 -17.40 6.77 -21.67
N THR A 149 -17.70 7.19 -20.44
CA THR A 149 -18.49 8.40 -20.18
C THR A 149 -17.74 9.66 -20.63
N TYR A 150 -16.43 9.74 -20.38
CA TYR A 150 -15.59 10.81 -20.89
C TYR A 150 -15.57 10.84 -22.42
N VAL A 151 -15.37 9.70 -23.08
CA VAL A 151 -15.36 9.61 -24.54
C VAL A 151 -16.70 10.03 -25.14
N ARG A 152 -17.81 9.64 -24.51
CA ARG A 152 -19.15 10.03 -24.95
C ARG A 152 -19.38 11.54 -24.85
N ASN A 153 -18.86 12.19 -23.81
CA ASN A 153 -19.10 13.61 -23.54
C ASN A 153 -18.12 14.54 -24.25
N TYR A 154 -16.86 14.12 -24.43
CA TYR A 154 -15.77 14.95 -24.91
C TYR A 154 -15.10 14.44 -26.20
N GLY A 155 -15.53 13.29 -26.73
CA GLY A 155 -14.93 12.66 -27.90
C GLY A 155 -13.72 11.78 -27.57
N THR A 156 -13.13 11.20 -28.61
CA THR A 156 -11.94 10.34 -28.46
C THR A 156 -10.71 11.18 -28.10
N PRO A 157 -9.83 10.69 -27.20
CA PRO A 157 -8.60 11.39 -26.88
C PRO A 157 -7.62 11.36 -28.05
N ASP A 158 -7.14 12.53 -28.47
CA ASP A 158 -6.15 12.68 -29.55
C ASP A 158 -4.71 12.85 -29.05
N LEU A 159 -4.52 13.13 -27.75
CA LEU A 159 -3.23 13.43 -27.15
C LEU A 159 -2.94 12.50 -25.96
N PHE A 160 -1.75 11.88 -25.98
CA PHE A 160 -1.20 11.12 -24.86
C PHE A 160 0.03 11.84 -24.30
N ILE A 161 -0.11 12.42 -23.11
CA ILE A 161 0.99 13.11 -22.41
C ILE A 161 1.65 12.12 -21.46
N THR A 162 2.98 11.97 -21.58
CA THR A 162 3.78 11.21 -20.60
C THR A 162 4.55 12.19 -19.73
N PHE A 163 4.30 12.14 -18.41
CA PHE A 163 5.05 12.92 -17.42
C PHE A 163 6.07 12.03 -16.72
N THR A 164 7.36 12.34 -16.85
CA THR A 164 8.45 11.57 -16.26
C THR A 164 9.10 12.33 -15.11
N CYS A 165 9.47 11.60 -14.05
CA CYS A 165 10.21 12.19 -12.94
C CYS A 165 11.68 12.41 -13.33
N ASN A 166 12.23 13.58 -12.98
CA ASN A 166 13.66 13.86 -13.08
C ASN A 166 14.30 13.86 -11.69
N PRO A 167 15.21 12.91 -11.37
CA PRO A 167 15.91 12.87 -10.09
C PRO A 167 16.78 14.10 -9.77
N LYS A 168 17.10 14.94 -10.77
CA LYS A 168 17.88 16.18 -10.63
C LYS A 168 17.01 17.42 -10.36
N TRP A 169 15.73 17.26 -10.03
CA TRP A 169 14.92 18.39 -9.62
C TRP A 169 15.46 18.99 -8.32
N THR A 170 15.51 20.33 -8.28
CA THR A 170 16.06 21.08 -7.14
C THR A 170 15.38 20.75 -5.82
N GLU A 171 14.08 20.43 -5.85
CA GLU A 171 13.29 20.01 -4.71
C GLU A 171 13.72 18.65 -4.18
N ILE A 172 14.19 17.74 -5.04
CA ILE A 172 14.74 16.45 -4.61
C ILE A 172 16.11 16.67 -4.00
N GLU A 173 16.99 17.42 -4.67
CA GLU A 173 18.36 17.66 -4.19
C GLU A 173 18.39 18.42 -2.86
N ARG A 174 17.46 19.35 -2.63
CA ARG A 174 17.36 20.13 -1.39
C ARG A 174 16.95 19.29 -0.17
N GLU A 175 16.12 18.27 -0.37
CA GLU A 175 15.56 17.46 0.73
C GLU A 175 16.44 16.23 1.06
N LEU A 176 17.48 15.97 0.27
CA LEU A 176 18.44 14.89 0.52
C LEU A 176 19.47 15.31 1.59
N GLU A 177 19.70 14.43 2.56
CA GLU A 177 20.78 14.62 3.54
C GLU A 177 22.17 14.37 2.90
N PRO A 178 23.25 14.93 3.47
CA PRO A 178 24.61 14.70 2.98
C PRO A 178 24.93 13.20 2.81
N GLY A 179 25.31 12.81 1.60
CA GLY A 179 25.66 11.42 1.27
C GLY A 179 24.46 10.51 0.94
N GLN A 180 23.22 11.01 0.90
CA GLN A 180 22.08 10.29 0.32
C GLN A 180 22.03 10.48 -1.20
N LYS A 181 21.64 9.41 -1.91
CA LYS A 181 21.31 9.52 -3.35
C LYS A 181 19.80 9.58 -3.53
N PRO A 182 19.29 10.16 -4.63
CA PRO A 182 17.84 10.11 -4.94
C PRO A 182 17.27 8.68 -4.93
N GLN A 183 18.09 7.70 -5.35
CA GLN A 183 17.74 6.28 -5.34
C GLN A 183 17.49 5.72 -3.94
N ASP A 184 18.07 6.30 -2.90
CA ASP A 184 17.89 5.83 -1.53
C ASP A 184 16.57 6.35 -0.91
N ARG A 185 16.02 7.46 -1.44
CA ARG A 185 14.87 8.20 -0.91
C ARG A 185 13.73 8.29 -1.93
N HIS A 186 13.18 7.13 -2.28
CA HIS A 186 12.03 7.03 -3.19
C HIS A 186 10.77 7.75 -2.68
N ASP A 187 10.65 7.92 -1.36
CA ASP A 187 9.58 8.70 -0.74
C ASP A 187 9.61 10.18 -1.17
N ILE A 188 10.79 10.78 -1.25
CA ILE A 188 10.96 12.18 -1.72
C ILE A 188 10.61 12.27 -3.20
N ILE A 189 11.16 11.36 -4.02
CA ILE A 189 10.90 11.31 -5.47
C ILE A 189 9.40 11.23 -5.75
N ALA A 190 8.69 10.30 -5.10
CA ALA A 190 7.26 10.12 -5.28
C ALA A 190 6.44 11.36 -4.86
N ARG A 191 6.83 12.02 -3.75
CA ARG A 191 6.16 13.25 -3.28
C ARG A 191 6.36 14.41 -4.24
N VAL A 192 7.59 14.66 -4.68
CA VAL A 192 7.89 15.75 -5.63
C VAL A 192 7.22 15.48 -6.97
N PHE A 193 7.24 14.23 -7.46
CA PHE A 193 6.52 13.84 -8.67
C PHE A 193 5.02 14.15 -8.55
N GLN A 194 4.37 13.75 -7.46
CA GLN A 194 2.95 14.01 -7.25
C GLN A 194 2.63 15.50 -7.19
N GLN A 195 3.48 16.30 -6.54
CA GLN A 195 3.31 17.76 -6.48
C GLN A 195 3.45 18.40 -7.87
N LYS A 196 4.47 18.02 -8.63
CA LYS A 196 4.68 18.53 -10.00
C LYS A 196 3.55 18.10 -10.94
N LEU A 197 3.09 16.85 -10.84
CA LEU A 197 1.96 16.34 -11.60
C LEU A 197 0.68 17.13 -11.31
N LYS A 198 0.42 17.44 -10.03
CA LYS A 198 -0.72 18.24 -9.63
C LYS A 198 -0.65 19.66 -10.19
N VAL A 199 0.51 20.32 -10.11
CA VAL A 199 0.72 21.64 -10.71
C VAL A 199 0.49 21.64 -12.23
N MET A 200 0.86 20.55 -12.92
CA MET A 200 0.62 20.41 -14.35
C MET A 200 -0.86 20.18 -14.69
N MET A 201 -1.64 19.57 -13.80
CA MET A 201 -3.07 19.32 -14.00
C MET A 201 -3.94 20.53 -13.63
N ASP A 202 -3.50 21.31 -12.62
CA ASP A 202 -4.23 22.46 -12.09
C ASP A 202 -3.87 23.78 -12.82
N GLY A 203 -2.86 23.78 -13.69
CA GLY A 203 -2.39 24.94 -14.47
C GLY A 203 -2.96 24.98 -15.88
#